data_AF-A0A925E4L1-F1
#
_entry.id   AF-A0A925E4L1-F1
#
_cell.length_a   1.000
_cell.length_b   1.000
_cell.length_c   1.000
_cell.angle_alpha   90.00
_cell.angle_beta   90.00
_cell.angle_gamma   90.00
#
_symmetry.space_group_name_H-M   'P 1'
#
loop_
_entity.id
_entity.type
_entity.pdbx_description
1 polymer ?
#
loop_
_entity_poly.entity_id
_entity_poly.type
_entity_poly.pdbx_seq_one_letter_code
_entity_poly.pdbx_strand_id
1 'polypeptide(L)'
;MNIRRIIGAWVIVLLLASVMSVSGQAEVSSVSFADLTVVEAARAIREGEITSEQLVVELIERIERYEYLNAFTLFNPDEVLAQARAADAKVSAGGALGALHGVPLIIKDNIDIAGLPTTAATPALL
;
A
#
# COMPACT_ATOMS: atom_id res chain seq x y z
N MET A 1 34.39 -4.14 -53.95
CA MET A 1 33.59 -4.03 -52.70
C MET A 1 33.35 -5.45 -52.19
N ASN A 2 34.06 -5.87 -51.13
CA ASN A 2 34.27 -7.30 -50.80
C ASN A 2 33.10 -7.90 -49.99
N ILE A 3 32.28 -8.74 -50.63
CA ILE A 3 31.06 -9.35 -50.08
C ILE A 3 31.30 -10.14 -48.79
N ARG A 4 32.53 -10.67 -48.61
CA ARG A 4 32.98 -11.37 -47.40
C ARG A 4 33.03 -10.49 -46.15
N ARG A 5 33.27 -9.17 -46.28
CA ARG A 5 33.26 -8.23 -45.14
C ARG A 5 31.83 -7.87 -44.71
N ILE A 6 30.89 -7.89 -45.64
CA ILE A 6 29.48 -7.59 -45.37
C ILE A 6 28.85 -8.79 -44.64
N ILE A 7 29.04 -10.01 -45.14
CA ILE A 7 28.49 -11.23 -44.51
C ILE A 7 29.04 -11.41 -43.09
N GLY A 8 30.33 -11.17 -42.86
CA GLY A 8 30.93 -11.26 -41.52
C GLY A 8 30.37 -10.24 -40.51
N ALA A 9 30.06 -9.02 -40.97
CA ALA A 9 29.46 -7.99 -40.11
C ALA A 9 28.01 -8.34 -39.72
N TRP A 10 27.21 -8.90 -40.63
CA TRP A 10 25.83 -9.30 -40.35
C TRP A 10 25.74 -10.53 -39.44
N VAL A 11 26.66 -11.50 -39.56
CA VAL A 11 26.69 -12.69 -38.67
C VAL A 11 27.04 -12.30 -37.23
N ILE A 12 27.95 -11.33 -37.03
CA ILE A 12 28.30 -10.83 -35.68
C ILE A 12 27.15 -10.03 -35.06
N VAL A 13 26.42 -9.22 -35.85
CA VAL A 13 25.23 -8.49 -35.38
C VAL A 13 24.09 -9.45 -35.01
N LEU A 14 23.90 -10.54 -35.77
CA LEU A 14 22.90 -11.57 -35.46
C LEU A 14 23.26 -12.40 -34.21
N LEU A 15 24.55 -12.65 -33.96
CA LEU A 15 25.01 -13.36 -32.76
C LEU A 15 24.89 -12.51 -31.47
N LEU A 16 25.01 -11.19 -31.57
CA LEU A 16 24.82 -10.27 -30.45
C LEU A 16 23.35 -10.06 -30.07
N ALA A 17 22.41 -10.28 -30.99
CA ALA A 17 20.97 -10.10 -30.74
C ALA A 17 20.30 -11.25 -29.96
N SER A 18 20.98 -12.40 -29.78
CA SER A 18 20.39 -13.59 -29.16
C SER A 18 20.59 -13.70 -27.65
N VAL A 19 21.16 -12.68 -26.99
CA VAL A 19 21.32 -12.65 -25.50
C VAL A 19 20.30 -11.69 -24.87
N MET A 20 19.11 -11.56 -25.46
CA MET A 20 17.99 -10.82 -24.87
C MET A 20 16.70 -11.63 -24.95
N SER A 21 16.61 -12.72 -24.19
CA SER A 21 15.30 -13.20 -23.70
C SER A 21 15.47 -14.29 -22.65
N VAL A 22 15.69 -13.86 -21.40
CA VAL A 22 15.07 -14.51 -20.24
C VAL A 22 14.46 -13.38 -19.43
N SER A 23 13.32 -12.89 -19.92
CA SER A 23 12.41 -12.06 -19.13
C SER A 23 11.24 -12.94 -18.69
N GLY A 24 11.56 -14.03 -18.00
CA GLY A 24 10.59 -14.60 -17.07
C GLY A 24 10.41 -13.56 -15.99
N GLN A 25 9.37 -12.72 -16.09
CA GLN A 25 8.89 -11.99 -14.94
C GLN A 25 8.54 -13.05 -13.91
N ALA A 26 9.44 -13.29 -12.96
CA ALA A 26 9.06 -13.88 -11.72
C ALA A 26 7.98 -12.94 -11.18
N GLU A 27 6.75 -13.43 -11.16
CA GLU A 27 5.65 -12.83 -10.44
C GLU A 27 6.08 -12.88 -8.97
N VAL A 28 6.84 -11.86 -8.54
CA VAL A 28 7.14 -11.66 -7.13
C VAL A 28 5.79 -11.36 -6.54
N SER A 29 5.20 -12.36 -5.87
CA SER A 29 4.06 -12.16 -4.99
C SER A 29 4.54 -11.22 -3.88
N SER A 30 4.49 -9.91 -4.13
CA SER A 30 4.71 -8.90 -3.11
C SER A 30 3.63 -9.15 -2.07
N VAL A 31 4.05 -9.49 -0.85
CA VAL A 31 3.12 -9.60 0.27
C VAL A 31 2.38 -8.27 0.38
N SER A 32 1.06 -8.30 0.25
CA SER A 32 0.19 -7.14 0.40
C SER A 32 0.37 -6.57 1.81
N PHE A 33 0.52 -5.25 1.97
CA PHE A 33 0.59 -4.67 3.30
C PHE A 33 -0.72 -4.87 4.06
N ALA A 34 -1.84 -5.02 3.33
CA ALA A 34 -3.15 -5.31 3.89
C ALA A 34 -3.29 -6.72 4.49
N ASP A 35 -2.33 -7.63 4.26
CA ASP A 35 -2.33 -8.97 4.85
C ASP A 35 -1.40 -9.09 6.07
N LEU A 36 -0.70 -8.01 6.44
CA LEU A 36 0.07 -7.94 7.68
C LEU A 36 -0.86 -8.03 8.90
N THR A 37 -0.44 -8.76 9.92
CA THR A 37 -1.07 -8.66 11.24
C THR A 37 -0.83 -7.27 11.85
N VAL A 38 -1.66 -6.89 12.82
CA VAL A 38 -1.51 -5.61 13.55
C VAL A 38 -0.12 -5.42 14.15
N VAL A 39 0.50 -6.50 14.64
CA VAL A 39 1.83 -6.49 15.26
C VAL A 39 2.91 -6.29 14.19
N GLU A 40 2.79 -6.96 13.05
CA GLU A 40 3.72 -6.82 11.93
C GLU A 40 3.64 -5.41 11.32
N ALA A 41 2.45 -4.88 11.09
CA ALA A 41 2.26 -3.51 10.61
C ALA A 41 2.85 -2.48 11.59
N ALA A 42 2.56 -2.62 12.89
CA ALA A 42 3.09 -1.72 13.92
C ALA A 42 4.62 -1.78 14.03
N ARG A 43 5.24 -2.94 13.77
CA ARG A 43 6.69 -3.10 13.72
C ARG A 43 7.26 -2.46 12.45
N ALA A 44 6.73 -2.83 11.29
CA ALA A 44 7.20 -2.37 9.99
C ALA A 44 7.15 -0.84 9.85
N ILE A 45 6.08 -0.20 10.34
CA ILE A 45 5.96 1.27 10.36
C ILE A 45 7.02 1.90 11.29
N ARG A 46 7.21 1.33 12.49
CA ARG A 46 8.15 1.85 13.49
C ARG A 46 9.60 1.74 13.03
N GLU A 47 9.91 0.68 12.29
CA GLU A 47 11.24 0.40 11.74
C GLU A 47 11.47 1.10 10.39
N GLY A 48 10.43 1.73 9.82
CA GLY A 48 10.50 2.41 8.53
C GLY A 48 10.57 1.48 7.32
N GLU A 49 10.21 0.20 7.50
CA GLU A 49 10.10 -0.78 6.40
C GLU A 49 8.96 -0.40 5.44
N ILE A 50 7.87 0.14 6.00
CA ILE A 50 6.74 0.73 5.29
C ILE A 50 6.32 2.03 5.98
N THR A 51 5.54 2.86 5.29
CA THR A 51 4.86 4.03 5.87
C THR A 51 3.41 3.71 6.21
N SER A 52 2.85 4.45 7.16
CA SER A 52 1.42 4.46 7.46
C SER A 52 0.61 4.84 6.21
N GLU A 53 1.07 5.82 5.44
CA GLU A 53 0.42 6.23 4.19
C GLU A 53 0.34 5.08 3.17
N GLN A 54 1.43 4.33 2.96
CA GLN A 54 1.43 3.17 2.05
C GLN A 54 0.40 2.12 2.45
N LEU A 55 0.34 1.78 3.75
CA LEU A 55 -0.65 0.83 4.27
C LEU A 55 -2.08 1.34 4.09
N VAL A 56 -2.32 2.62 4.38
CA VAL A 56 -3.65 3.24 4.24
C VAL A 56 -4.11 3.31 2.78
N VAL A 57 -3.23 3.66 1.84
CA VAL A 57 -3.54 3.67 0.41
C VAL A 57 -4.00 2.28 -0.06
N GLU A 58 -3.25 1.23 0.27
CA GLU A 58 -3.60 -0.13 -0.13
C GLU A 58 -4.91 -0.61 0.52
N LEU A 59 -5.18 -0.21 1.77
CA LEU A 59 -6.45 -0.50 2.43
C LEU A 59 -7.62 0.26 1.82
N ILE A 60 -7.46 1.51 1.40
CA ILE A 60 -8.49 2.26 0.66
C ILE A 60 -8.83 1.54 -0.64
N GLU A 61 -7.83 1.13 -1.43
CA GLU A 61 -8.05 0.36 -2.66
C GLU A 61 -8.80 -0.95 -2.38
N ARG A 62 -8.51 -1.62 -1.26
CA ARG A 62 -9.23 -2.82 -0.82
C ARG A 62 -10.68 -2.50 -0.45
N ILE A 63 -10.93 -1.40 0.27
CA ILE A 63 -12.28 -0.96 0.64
C ILE A 63 -13.11 -0.68 -0.62
N GLU A 64 -12.55 0.04 -1.60
CA GLU A 64 -13.20 0.33 -2.87
C GLU A 64 -13.52 -0.94 -3.66
N ARG A 65 -12.57 -1.89 -3.73
CA ARG A 65 -12.78 -3.18 -4.39
C ARG A 65 -13.93 -3.99 -3.80
N TYR A 66 -14.16 -3.85 -2.50
CA TYR A 66 -15.17 -4.59 -1.74
C TYR A 66 -16.33 -3.72 -1.24
N GLU A 67 -16.59 -2.58 -1.90
CA GLU A 67 -17.66 -1.63 -1.55
C GLU A 67 -19.02 -2.32 -1.33
N TYR A 68 -19.31 -3.35 -2.15
CA TYR A 68 -20.55 -4.13 -2.11
C TYR A 68 -20.83 -4.81 -0.76
N LEU A 69 -19.83 -4.96 0.12
CA LEU A 69 -20.01 -5.49 1.47
C LEU A 69 -20.75 -4.51 2.40
N ASN A 70 -20.82 -3.22 2.05
CA ASN A 70 -21.40 -2.16 2.88
C ASN A 70 -20.84 -2.16 4.31
N ALA A 71 -19.51 -2.35 4.44
CA ALA A 71 -18.85 -2.55 5.73
C ALA A 71 -18.67 -1.26 6.54
N PHE A 72 -18.76 -0.08 5.90
CA PHE A 72 -18.56 1.22 6.53
C PHE A 72 -19.84 2.05 6.43
N THR A 73 -20.29 2.59 7.56
CA THR A 73 -21.41 3.57 7.61
C THR A 73 -20.94 4.99 7.35
N LEU A 74 -19.70 5.30 7.74
CA LEU A 74 -19.02 6.57 7.52
C LEU A 74 -17.56 6.26 7.19
N PHE A 75 -17.08 6.77 6.05
CA PHE A 75 -15.70 6.61 5.62
C PHE A 75 -15.23 7.88 4.90
N ASN A 76 -14.11 8.45 5.34
CA ASN A 76 -13.50 9.63 4.73
C ASN A 76 -12.02 9.33 4.40
N PRO A 77 -11.70 8.96 3.15
CA PRO A 77 -10.35 8.56 2.77
C PRO A 77 -9.32 9.70 2.92
N ASP A 78 -9.72 10.95 2.65
CA ASP A 78 -8.83 12.11 2.74
C ASP A 78 -8.36 12.36 4.18
N GLU A 79 -9.28 12.25 5.14
CA GLU A 79 -8.98 12.40 6.57
C GLU A 79 -8.04 11.29 7.06
N VAL A 80 -8.31 10.04 6.68
CA VAL A 80 -7.46 8.90 7.07
C VAL A 80 -6.05 9.03 6.47
N LEU A 81 -5.92 9.46 5.21
CA LEU A 81 -4.63 9.75 4.58
C LEU A 81 -3.89 10.89 5.28
N ALA A 82 -4.58 11.96 5.66
CA ALA A 82 -3.98 13.07 6.39
C ALA A 82 -3.42 12.60 7.76
N GLN A 83 -4.16 11.76 8.48
CA GLN A 83 -3.71 11.17 9.74
C GLN A 83 -2.51 10.23 9.56
N ALA A 84 -2.50 9.43 8.49
CA ALA A 84 -1.38 8.54 8.15
C ALA A 84 -0.08 9.33 7.92
N ARG A 85 -0.13 10.38 7.08
CA ARG A 85 1.01 11.28 6.84
C ARG A 85 1.51 11.94 8.12
N ALA A 86 0.60 12.35 9.00
CA ALA A 86 0.96 12.92 10.30
C ALA A 86 1.64 11.89 11.22
N ALA A 87 1.24 10.62 11.14
CA ALA A 87 1.90 9.53 11.85
C ALA A 87 3.31 9.29 11.30
N ASP A 88 3.49 9.28 9.98
CA ASP A 88 4.78 9.11 9.32
C ASP A 88 5.77 10.23 9.63
N ALA A 89 5.29 11.48 9.68
CA ALA A 89 6.10 12.62 10.11
C ALA A 89 6.66 12.44 11.53
N LYS A 90 5.87 11.85 12.45
CA LYS A 90 6.31 11.54 13.82
C LYS A 90 7.32 10.39 13.87
N VAL A 91 7.20 9.39 12.99
CA VAL A 91 8.21 8.33 12.85
C VAL A 91 9.55 8.94 12.42
N SER A 92 9.52 9.78 11.38
CA SER A 92 10.72 10.45 10.84
C SER A 92 11.37 11.42 11.81
N ALA A 93 10.59 12.07 12.68
CA ALA A 93 11.11 12.98 13.69
C ALA A 93 11.91 12.30 14.80
N GLY A 94 11.82 10.97 14.96
CA GLY A 94 12.58 10.20 15.95
C GLY A 94 12.16 10.54 17.38
N GLY A 95 11.13 9.87 17.89
CA GLY A 95 10.62 10.07 19.25
C GLY A 95 9.93 8.83 19.83
N ALA A 96 9.37 8.96 21.03
CA ALA A 96 8.58 7.90 21.63
C ALA A 96 7.27 7.72 20.85
N LEU A 97 7.04 6.50 20.36
CA LEU A 97 5.84 6.13 19.60
C LEU A 97 4.97 5.20 20.43
N GLY A 98 3.65 5.34 20.32
CA GLY A 98 2.70 4.41 20.90
C GLY A 98 2.80 3.00 20.31
N ALA A 99 2.20 2.02 21.00
CA ALA A 99 2.24 0.62 20.56
C ALA A 99 1.66 0.44 19.14
N LEU A 100 0.54 1.12 18.84
CA LEU A 100 -0.17 1.06 17.56
C LEU A 100 0.06 2.29 16.66
N HIS A 101 1.14 3.05 16.88
CA HIS A 101 1.40 4.27 16.12
C HIS A 101 1.43 4.00 14.61
N GLY A 102 0.62 4.73 13.85
CA GLY A 102 0.52 4.62 12.38
C GLY A 102 -0.32 3.44 11.87
N VAL A 103 -0.82 2.56 12.74
CA VAL A 103 -1.69 1.46 12.29
C VAL A 103 -3.14 1.94 12.19
N PRO A 104 -3.79 1.82 11.03
CA PRO A 104 -5.19 2.22 10.87
C PRO A 104 -6.13 1.27 11.64
N LEU A 105 -7.20 1.83 12.20
CA LEU A 105 -8.20 1.10 12.98
C LEU A 105 -9.61 1.45 12.46
N ILE A 106 -10.49 0.46 12.51
CA ILE A 106 -11.93 0.65 12.25
C ILE A 106 -12.65 0.65 13.59
N ILE A 107 -13.54 1.62 13.78
CA ILE A 107 -14.33 1.78 15.00
C ILE A 107 -15.79 1.48 14.66
N LYS A 108 -16.44 0.68 15.51
CA LYS A 108 -17.85 0.35 15.32
C LYS A 108 -18.71 1.60 15.58
N ASP A 109 -19.70 1.84 14.73
CA ASP A 109 -20.58 3.03 14.76
C ASP A 109 -21.42 3.22 16.04
N ASN A 110 -21.36 2.28 16.98
CA ASN A 110 -21.93 2.41 18.32
C ASN A 110 -20.90 2.78 19.40
N ILE A 111 -19.72 3.23 18.98
CA ILE A 111 -18.62 3.71 19.83
C ILE A 111 -18.34 5.16 19.45
N ASP A 112 -18.27 6.03 20.45
CA ASP A 112 -18.10 7.47 20.24
C ASP A 112 -16.72 7.80 19.63
N ILE A 113 -16.73 8.66 18.62
CA ILE A 113 -15.52 9.29 18.06
C ILE A 113 -15.74 10.79 18.08
N ALA A 114 -14.83 11.52 18.72
CA ALA A 114 -14.95 12.97 18.84
C ALA A 114 -15.05 13.64 17.45
N GLY A 115 -16.08 14.45 17.25
CA GLY A 115 -16.30 15.18 16.00
C GLY A 115 -17.03 14.42 14.90
N LEU A 116 -17.38 13.14 15.11
CA LEU A 116 -18.19 12.35 14.18
C LEU A 116 -19.53 11.95 14.82
N PRO A 117 -20.59 11.76 14.02
CA PRO A 117 -21.84 11.21 14.52
C PRO A 117 -21.65 9.75 14.93
N THR A 118 -22.39 9.33 15.95
CA THR A 118 -22.49 7.94 16.40
C THR A 118 -23.93 7.49 16.21
N THR A 119 -24.22 6.81 15.09
CA THR A 119 -25.62 6.52 14.71
C THR A 119 -26.13 5.22 15.31
N ALA A 120 -25.25 4.37 15.86
CA ALA A 120 -25.55 3.01 16.29
C ALA A 120 -26.38 2.22 15.26
N ALA A 121 -26.16 2.48 13.97
CA ALA A 121 -26.92 1.94 12.84
C ALA A 121 -28.45 2.17 12.93
N THR A 122 -28.90 3.31 13.49
CA THR A 122 -30.32 3.69 13.53
C THR A 122 -30.53 5.13 13.05
N PRO A 123 -31.58 5.41 12.25
CA PRO A 123 -31.90 6.77 11.82
C PRO A 123 -32.38 7.67 12.97
N ALA A 124 -32.71 7.11 14.14
CA ALA A 124 -33.13 7.90 15.30
C ALA A 124 -31.99 8.74 15.93
N LEU A 125 -30.74 8.49 15.53
CA LEU A 125 -29.53 9.16 16.03
C LEU A 125 -28.81 9.98 14.94
N LEU A 126 -29.49 10.26 13.82
CA LEU A 126 -29.01 11.13 12.75
C LEU A 126 -29.46 12.60 12.93
#